data_AF-A0A3D5AKH2-F1
#
_entry.id   AF-A0A3D5AKH2-F1
#
_cell.length_a   1.000
_cell.length_b   1.000
_cell.length_c   1.000
_cell.angle_alpha   90.00
_cell.angle_beta   90.00
_cell.angle_gamma   90.00
#
_symmetry.space_group_name_H-M   'P 1'
#
loop_
_entity.id
_entity.type
_entity.pdbx_description
1 polymer ?
#
loop_
_entity_poly.entity_id
_entity_poly.type
_entity_poly.pdbx_seq_one_letter_code
_entity_poly.pdbx_strand_id
1 'polypeptide(L)'
;MTTVYFGARWDSPLLDGDVRQTPTPVGQVCYACKEKIIEGDRGVVRGCVRMVDGKPVASAEPVHTECDLRDVMGHQLGVCPCNGHGIDRAAGRLTLERLNELRASQGMGPM
;
A
#
# COMPACT_ATOMS: atom_id res chain seq x y z
N MET A 1 -11.31 -10.12 11.01
CA MET A 1 -10.81 -8.73 10.98
C MET A 1 -11.19 -8.19 9.61
N THR A 2 -11.97 -7.10 9.56
CA THR A 2 -12.42 -6.53 8.28
C THR A 2 -11.29 -5.71 7.65
N THR A 3 -10.91 -6.00 6.41
CA THR A 3 -9.99 -5.15 5.63
C THR A 3 -10.75 -3.92 5.13
N VAL A 4 -10.22 -2.72 5.33
CA VAL A 4 -10.77 -1.50 4.72
C VAL A 4 -9.87 -1.07 3.56
N TYR A 5 -10.44 -0.84 2.38
CA TYR A 5 -9.70 -0.43 1.18
C TYR A 5 -10.39 0.75 0.48
N PHE A 6 -9.63 1.50 -0.32
CA PHE A 6 -10.12 2.64 -1.09
C PHE A 6 -9.67 2.56 -2.55
N GLY A 7 -10.34 3.32 -3.41
CA GLY A 7 -10.10 3.32 -4.86
C GLY A 7 -10.56 2.02 -5.53
N ALA A 8 -10.08 1.81 -6.76
CA ALA A 8 -10.40 0.63 -7.54
C ALA A 8 -9.88 -0.65 -6.85
N ARG A 9 -10.70 -1.71 -6.84
CA ARG A 9 -10.28 -3.04 -6.40
C ARG A 9 -9.10 -3.55 -7.26
N TRP A 10 -8.22 -4.34 -6.66
CA TRP A 10 -7.07 -4.95 -7.33
C TRP A 10 -7.00 -6.44 -7.00
N ASP A 11 -6.23 -7.20 -7.77
CA ASP A 11 -6.09 -8.64 -7.55
C ASP A 11 -5.24 -8.93 -6.31
N SER A 12 -5.85 -9.05 -5.14
CA SER A 12 -5.15 -9.36 -3.90
C SER A 12 -6.00 -10.23 -2.98
N PRO A 13 -5.43 -11.33 -2.44
CA PRO A 13 -6.13 -12.17 -1.46
C PRO A 13 -6.59 -11.40 -0.22
N LEU A 14 -5.94 -10.28 0.13
CA LEU A 14 -6.37 -9.40 1.22
C LEU A 14 -7.79 -8.87 1.02
N LEU A 15 -8.24 -8.80 -0.24
CA LEU A 15 -9.54 -8.28 -0.64
C LEU A 15 -10.62 -9.37 -0.80
N ASP A 16 -10.28 -10.65 -0.71
CA ASP A 16 -11.21 -11.77 -0.95
C ASP A 16 -12.01 -12.19 0.31
N GLY A 17 -11.58 -11.72 1.48
CA GLY A 17 -12.24 -11.98 2.75
C GLY A 17 -13.33 -10.97 3.10
N ASP A 18 -13.52 -10.76 4.41
CA ASP A 18 -14.39 -9.71 4.95
C ASP A 18 -13.76 -8.33 4.68
N VAL A 19 -14.31 -7.61 3.70
CA VAL A 19 -13.78 -6.32 3.24
C VAL A 19 -14.83 -5.23 3.16
N ARG A 20 -14.40 -4.00 3.43
CA ARG A 20 -15.20 -2.79 3.29
C ARG A 20 -14.49 -1.78 2.41
N GLN A 21 -15.10 -1.43 1.28
CA GLN A 21 -14.62 -0.32 0.46
C GLN A 21 -15.04 1.02 1.12
N THR A 22 -14.16 2.02 1.07
CA THR A 22 -14.41 3.38 1.51
C THR A 22 -14.07 4.36 0.38
N PRO A 23 -14.62 5.59 0.37
CA PRO A 23 -14.20 6.61 -0.60
C PRO A 23 -12.70 6.84 -0.57
N THR A 24 -12.11 7.17 -1.73
CA THR A 24 -10.69 7.56 -1.81
C THR A 24 -10.45 8.79 -0.93
N PRO A 25 -9.52 8.72 0.03
CA PRO A 25 -9.28 9.81 1.00
C PRO A 25 -8.40 10.90 0.38
N VAL A 26 -8.91 11.55 -0.67
CA VAL A 26 -8.21 12.60 -1.41
C VAL A 26 -7.75 13.71 -0.46
N GLY A 27 -6.48 14.10 -0.59
CA GLY A 27 -5.84 15.11 0.26
C GLY A 27 -5.24 14.58 1.56
N GLN A 28 -5.62 13.38 2.01
CA GLN A 28 -4.93 12.73 3.14
C GLN A 28 -3.54 12.26 2.72
N VAL A 29 -2.64 12.14 3.69
CA VAL A 29 -1.26 11.74 3.46
C VAL A 29 -1.13 10.22 3.60
N CYS A 30 -0.56 9.57 2.59
CA CYS A 30 -0.21 8.16 2.68
C CYS A 30 0.78 7.94 3.83
N TYR A 31 0.46 7.03 4.73
CA TYR A 31 1.29 6.76 5.91
C TYR A 31 2.70 6.29 5.56
N ALA A 32 2.86 5.56 4.46
CA ALA A 32 4.14 5.00 4.04
C ALA A 32 5.04 6.02 3.33
N CYS A 33 4.59 6.61 2.21
CA CYS A 33 5.42 7.49 1.39
C CYS A 33 5.33 8.99 1.72
N LYS A 34 4.42 9.38 2.60
CA LYS A 34 4.15 10.78 3.00
C LYS A 34 3.66 11.71 1.89
N GLU A 35 3.33 11.16 0.71
CA GLU A 35 2.67 11.92 -0.36
C GLU A 35 1.16 11.98 -0.14
N LYS A 36 0.52 13.03 -0.68
CA LYS A 36 -0.93 13.16 -0.69
C LYS A 36 -1.55 12.12 -1.62
N ILE A 37 -2.65 11.53 -1.17
CA ILE A 37 -3.54 10.69 -1.96
C ILE A 37 -4.34 11.59 -2.89
N ILE A 38 -4.37 11.26 -4.17
CA ILE A 38 -5.11 11.99 -5.21
C ILE A 38 -6.27 11.15 -5.76
N GLU A 39 -7.12 11.78 -6.58
CA GLU A 39 -8.16 11.06 -7.29
C GLU A 39 -7.57 9.97 -8.19
N GLY A 40 -8.21 8.80 -8.23
CA GLY A 40 -7.73 7.63 -8.96
C GLY A 40 -6.77 6.73 -8.16
N ASP A 41 -6.22 7.20 -7.04
CA ASP A 41 -5.40 6.36 -6.17
C ASP A 41 -6.24 5.26 -5.52
N ARG A 42 -5.60 4.09 -5.34
CA ARG A 42 -6.14 2.93 -4.63
C ARG A 42 -5.19 2.48 -3.54
N GLY A 43 -5.72 1.77 -2.54
CA GLY A 43 -4.94 1.36 -1.39
C GLY A 43 -5.77 0.81 -0.24
N VAL A 44 -5.10 0.61 0.89
CA VAL A 44 -5.70 0.06 2.13
C VAL A 44 -5.70 1.11 3.23
N VAL A 45 -6.58 0.95 4.22
CA VAL A 45 -6.53 1.68 5.48
C VAL A 45 -5.99 0.73 6.55
N ARG A 46 -4.82 1.03 7.09
CA ARG A 46 -4.14 0.25 8.12
C ARG A 46 -4.47 0.82 9.50
N GLY A 47 -4.65 -0.05 10.49
CA GLY A 47 -4.59 0.37 11.89
C GLY A 47 -3.15 0.64 12.29
N CYS A 48 -2.86 1.84 12.77
CA CYS A 48 -1.54 2.24 13.25
C CYS A 48 -1.63 2.73 14.69
N VAL A 49 -0.55 2.55 15.46
CA VAL A 49 -0.40 3.15 16.78
C VAL A 49 0.62 4.27 16.68
N ARG A 50 0.22 5.48 17.07
CA ARG A 50 1.11 6.65 17.13
C ARG A 50 1.29 7.07 18.58
N MET A 51 2.45 7.62 18.92
CA MET A 51 2.67 8.24 20.22
C MET A 51 2.27 9.71 20.15
N VAL A 52 1.31 10.12 20.97
CA VAL A 52 0.86 11.51 21.14
C VAL A 52 0.99 11.86 22.61
N ASP A 53 1.81 12.87 22.94
CA ASP A 53 2.09 13.29 24.32
C ASP A 53 2.48 12.12 25.25
N GLY A 54 3.33 11.21 24.73
CA GLY A 54 3.81 10.04 25.45
C GLY A 54 2.78 8.90 25.61
N LYS A 55 1.60 8.99 24.99
CA LYS A 55 0.56 7.95 25.05
C LYS A 55 0.34 7.28 23.69
N PRO A 56 0.13 5.96 23.64
CA PRO A 56 -0.23 5.27 22.42
C PRO A 56 -1.68 5.61 22.02
N VAL A 57 -1.87 6.09 20.80
CA VAL A 57 -3.16 6.41 20.20
C VAL A 57 -3.32 5.58 18.95
N ALA A 58 -4.41 4.81 18.89
CA ALA A 58 -4.80 4.07 17.70
C ALA A 58 -5.33 5.05 16.63
N SER A 59 -4.94 4.82 15.39
CA SER A 59 -5.28 5.64 14.23
C SER A 59 -5.55 4.73 13.03
N ALA A 60 -6.41 5.18 12.11
CA ALA A 60 -6.65 4.51 10.84
C ALA A 60 -6.01 5.34 9.74
N GLU A 61 -5.05 4.75 9.03
CA GLU A 61 -4.12 5.48 8.19
C GLU A 61 -4.14 4.92 6.77
N PRO A 62 -4.30 5.77 5.73
CA PRO A 62 -4.37 5.29 4.37
C PRO A 62 -2.97 5.01 3.82
N VAL A 63 -2.85 3.96 3.00
CA VAL A 63 -1.60 3.52 2.36
C VAL A 63 -1.90 3.17 0.91
N HIS A 64 -1.18 3.77 -0.05
CA HIS A 64 -1.30 3.42 -1.47
C HIS A 64 -1.02 1.92 -1.69
N THR A 65 -1.70 1.29 -2.65
CA THR A 65 -1.48 -0.13 -2.99
C THR A 65 -0.01 -0.43 -3.26
N GLU A 66 0.67 0.41 -4.06
CA GLU A 66 2.09 0.21 -4.38
C GLU A 66 3.02 0.39 -3.17
N CYS A 67 2.62 1.22 -2.20
CA CYS A 67 3.40 1.43 -0.98
C CYS A 67 3.21 0.28 0.01
N ASP A 68 2.00 -0.26 0.13
CA ASP A 68 1.70 -1.45 0.92
C ASP A 68 2.44 -2.68 0.37
N LEU A 69 2.43 -2.86 -0.95
CA LEU A 69 3.18 -3.93 -1.61
C LEU A 69 4.69 -3.83 -1.39
N ARG A 70 5.25 -2.62 -1.36
CA ARG A 70 6.68 -2.43 -1.09
C ARG A 70 7.07 -2.82 0.33
N ASP A 71 6.18 -2.63 1.31
CA ASP A 71 6.42 -3.09 2.67
C ASP A 71 6.43 -4.63 2.76
N VAL A 72 5.53 -5.29 2.03
CA VAL A 72 5.39 -6.76 2.05
C VAL A 72 6.44 -7.47 1.17
N MET A 73 6.68 -6.97 -0.04
CA MET A 73 7.44 -7.67 -1.11
C MET A 73 8.70 -6.92 -1.53
N GLY A 74 8.93 -5.70 -1.05
CA GLY A 74 10.03 -4.86 -1.53
C GLY A 74 11.40 -5.51 -1.35
N HIS A 75 11.63 -6.25 -0.26
CA HIS A 75 12.88 -7.00 -0.08
C HIS A 75 13.04 -8.11 -1.12
N GLN A 76 12.02 -8.95 -1.29
CA GLN A 76 12.03 -10.08 -2.23
C GLN A 76 12.22 -9.62 -3.69
N LEU A 77 11.64 -8.48 -4.05
CA LEU A 77 11.73 -7.90 -5.40
C LEU A 77 12.94 -6.96 -5.56
N GLY A 78 13.78 -6.86 -4.53
CA GLY A 78 15.00 -6.05 -4.56
C GLY A 78 14.78 -4.54 -4.62
N VAL A 79 13.64 -4.04 -4.16
CA VAL A 79 13.25 -2.61 -4.07
C VAL A 79 13.33 -2.08 -2.61
N CYS A 80 14.13 -2.74 -1.78
CA CYS A 80 14.33 -2.38 -0.37
C CYS A 80 15.42 -1.31 -0.21
N PRO A 81 15.40 -0.48 0.86
CA PRO A 81 16.51 0.40 1.22
C PRO A 81 17.88 -0.29 1.31
N CYS A 82 17.94 -1.58 1.65
CA CYS A 82 19.18 -2.35 1.63
C CYS A 82 19.82 -2.43 0.22
N ASN A 83 19.04 -2.25 -0.84
CA ASN A 83 19.47 -2.22 -2.23
C ASN A 83 19.54 -0.78 -2.80
N GLY A 84 19.56 0.24 -1.93
CA GLY A 84 19.71 1.63 -2.32
C GLY A 84 18.43 2.35 -2.76
N HIS A 85 17.26 1.74 -2.56
CA HIS A 85 15.97 2.37 -2.89
C HIS A 85 15.40 3.21 -1.73
N GLY A 86 14.72 4.32 -2.05
CA GLY A 86 14.12 5.19 -1.04
C GLY A 86 12.89 4.61 -0.35
N ILE A 87 12.49 5.24 0.77
CA ILE A 87 11.18 5.02 1.41
C ILE A 87 10.18 6.04 0.84
N ASP A 88 9.99 6.01 -0.47
CA ASP A 88 9.13 6.94 -1.21
C ASP A 88 8.12 6.21 -2.08
N ARG A 89 7.31 6.99 -2.82
CA ARG A 89 6.30 6.44 -3.74
C ARG A 89 6.94 5.86 -5.00
N ALA A 90 8.10 6.35 -5.42
CA ALA A 90 8.80 5.84 -6.60
C ALA A 90 9.23 4.38 -6.38
N ALA A 91 9.79 4.07 -5.21
CA ALA A 91 10.09 2.70 -4.79
C ALA A 91 8.82 1.83 -4.69
N GLY A 92 7.70 2.41 -4.23
CA GLY A 92 6.40 1.75 -4.27
C GLY A 92 6.02 1.31 -5.69
N ARG A 93 6.03 2.25 -6.64
CA ARG A 93 5.69 2.00 -8.04
C ARG A 93 6.60 0.97 -8.70
N LEU A 94 7.92 1.06 -8.45
CA LEU A 94 8.88 0.08 -8.95
C LEU A 94 8.61 -1.32 -8.38
N THR A 95 8.14 -1.43 -7.13
CA THR A 95 7.74 -2.73 -6.57
C THR A 95 6.53 -3.29 -7.30
N LEU A 96 5.52 -2.47 -7.55
CA LEU A 96 4.32 -2.88 -8.30
C LEU A 96 4.67 -3.31 -9.73
N GLU A 97 5.58 -2.59 -10.39
CA GLU A 97 6.10 -2.94 -11.72
C GLU A 97 6.77 -4.32 -11.70
N ARG A 98 7.76 -4.55 -10.84
CA ARG A 98 8.47 -5.84 -10.72
C ARG A 98 7.55 -6.99 -10.33
N LEU A 99 6.54 -6.72 -9.50
CA LEU A 99 5.53 -7.72 -9.15
C LEU A 99 4.69 -8.09 -10.39
N ASN A 100 4.28 -7.11 -11.19
CA ASN A 100 3.51 -7.36 -12.40
C ASN A 100 4.34 -8.13 -13.45
N GLU A 101 5.64 -7.87 -13.58
CA GLU A 101 6.54 -8.66 -14.41
C GLU A 101 6.61 -10.13 -13.96
N LEU A 102 6.77 -10.36 -12.65
CA LEU A 102 6.77 -11.69 -12.07
C LEU A 102 5.45 -12.42 -12.32
N ARG A 103 4.32 -11.74 -12.09
CA ARG A 103 2.97 -12.28 -12.35
C ARG A 103 2.79 -12.63 -13.83
N ALA A 104 3.22 -11.77 -14.74
CA ALA A 104 3.17 -12.04 -16.18
C ALA A 104 3.99 -13.30 -16.55
N SER A 105 5.18 -13.49 -15.96
CA SER A 105 5.98 -14.71 -16.17
C SER A 105 5.30 -16.00 -15.65
N GLN A 106 4.32 -15.85 -14.76
CA GLN A 106 3.51 -16.94 -14.20
C GLN A 106 2.16 -17.11 -14.93
N GLY A 107 1.94 -16.37 -16.03
CA GLY A 107 0.68 -16.41 -16.78
C GLY A 107 -0.49 -15.70 -16.09
N MET A 108 -0.20 -14.85 -15.10
CA MET A 108 -1.19 -14.05 -14.38
C MET A 108 -1.31 -12.64 -14.96
N GLY A 109 -2.47 -12.01 -14.82
CA GLY A 109 -2.67 -10.59 -15.16
C GLY A 109 -1.98 -9.63 -14.18
N PRO A 110 -1.89 -8.33 -14.49
CA PRO A 110 -1.39 -7.33 -13.54
C PRO A 110 -2.33 -7.19 -12.33
N MET A 111 -1.78 -6.67 -11.24
CA MET A 111 -2.51 -6.29 -10.03
C MET A 111 -3.48 -5.14 -10.30
#